data_AF-A0A965I4C7-F1
#
_entry.id   AF-A0A965I4C7-F1
#
_cell.length_a   1.000
_cell.length_b   1.000
_cell.length_c   1.000
_cell.angle_alpha   90.00
_cell.angle_beta   90.00
_cell.angle_gamma   90.00
#
_symmetry.space_group_name_H-M   'P 1'
#
loop_
_entity.id
_entity.type
_entity.pdbx_description
1 polymer ?
#
loop_
_entity_poly.entity_id
_entity_poly.type
_entity_poly.pdbx_seq_one_letter_code
_entity_poly.pdbx_strand_id
1 'polypeptide(L)' 'WAELIDARPAVQRGRMVNKVSGDPSLQLHERHDASDFDTKTQDKVLNQ' A
#
# COMPACT_ATOMS: atom_id res chain seq x y z
N TRP A 1 16.39 14.07 6.19
CA TRP A 1 15.51 13.59 7.28
C TRP A 1 14.25 12.92 6.73
N ALA A 2 13.44 13.60 5.91
CA ALA A 2 12.22 13.02 5.34
C ALA A 2 12.46 11.69 4.60
N GLU A 3 13.49 11.65 3.73
CA GLU A 3 13.88 10.44 2.99
C GLU A 3 14.23 9.26 3.90
N LEU A 4 14.85 9.52 5.06
CA LEU A 4 15.19 8.47 6.03
C LEU A 4 13.96 7.87 6.69
N ILE A 5 12.89 8.65 6.84
CA ILE A 5 11.61 8.17 7.35
C ILE A 5 10.87 7.42 6.25
N ASP A 6 10.83 7.96 5.03
CA ASP A 6 10.17 7.34 3.87
C ASP A 6 10.80 6.00 3.47
N ALA A 7 12.10 5.81 3.70
CA ALA A 7 12.79 4.55 3.45
C ALA A 7 12.39 3.42 4.43
N ARG A 8 11.67 3.72 5.52
CA ARG A 8 11.31 2.71 6.52
C ARG A 8 10.21 1.79 5.97
N PRO A 9 10.38 0.45 6.00
CA PRO A 9 9.39 -0.47 5.46
C PRO A 9 7.98 -0.32 6.06
N ALA A 10 7.90 0.02 7.35
CA ALA A 10 6.62 0.27 8.02
C ALA A 10 5.93 1.54 7.53
N VAL A 11 6.69 2.59 7.19
CA VAL A 11 6.15 3.85 6.65
C VAL A 11 5.62 3.61 5.23
N GLN A 12 6.39 2.89 4.41
CA GLN A 12 5.96 2.52 3.06
C GLN A 12 4.63 1.77 3.08
N ARG A 13 4.50 0.71 3.90
CA ARG A 13 3.25 -0.04 4.05
C ARG A 13 2.11 0.81 4.65
N GLY A 14 2.40 1.59 5.68
CA GLY A 14 1.41 2.44 6.35
C GLY A 14 0.79 3.49 5.42
N ARG A 15 1.57 4.01 4.46
CA ARG A 15 1.10 4.98 3.46
C ARG A 15 0.13 4.37 2.43
N MET A 16 0.03 3.04 2.35
CA MET A 16 -0.84 2.36 1.37
C MET A 16 -2.25 2.09 1.92
N VAL A 17 -2.36 1.83 3.23
CA VAL A 17 -3.63 1.42 3.86
C VAL A 17 -4.65 2.55 3.82
N ASN A 18 -5.90 2.23 3.47
CA ASN A 18 -7.03 3.14 3.29
C ASN A 18 -6.79 4.25 2.25
N LYS A 19 -5.80 4.09 1.37
CA LYS A 19 -5.50 5.06 0.32
C LYS A 19 -6.35 4.78 -0.91
N VAL A 20 -7.20 5.74 -1.28
CA VAL A 20 -8.22 5.60 -2.35
C VAL A 20 -7.86 6.31 -3.67
N SER A 21 -6.66 6.89 -3.76
CA SER A 21 -6.24 7.67 -4.94
C SER A 21 -4.72 7.67 -5.14
N GLY A 22 -4.29 8.04 -6.35
CA GLY A 22 -2.89 8.02 -6.78
C GLY A 22 -2.52 6.76 -7.54
N ASP A 23 -1.28 6.30 -7.41
CA ASP A 23 -0.80 5.06 -8.04
C ASP A 23 -1.55 3.83 -7.48
N PRO A 24 -2.24 3.02 -8.30
CA PRO A 24 -2.94 1.82 -7.86
C PRO A 24 -2.06 0.80 -7.13
N SER A 25 -0.77 0.72 -7.45
CA SER A 25 0.17 -0.18 -6.77
C SER A 25 0.44 0.22 -5.31
N LEU A 26 0.15 1.47 -4.97
CA LEU A 26 0.27 2.03 -3.62
C LEU A 26 -1.07 2.15 -2.90
N GLN A 27 -2.16 1.66 -3.48
CA GLN A 27 -3.49 1.72 -2.88
C GLN A 27 -3.85 0.36 -2.30
N LEU A 28 -4.13 0.34 -0.99
CA LEU A 28 -4.74 -0.80 -0.31
C LEU A 28 -5.96 -0.27 0.45
N HIS A 29 -7.16 -0.39 -0.14
CA HIS A 29 -8.36 0.25 0.40
C HIS A 29 -8.73 -0.22 1.81
N GLU A 30 -8.48 -1.49 2.12
CA GLU A 30 -8.73 -2.09 3.42
C GLU A 30 -7.61 -3.09 3.74
N ARG A 31 -7.28 -3.24 5.03
CA ARG A 31 -6.25 -4.18 5.48
C ARG A 31 -6.75 -4.99 6.68
N HIS A 32 -6.87 -6.30 6.47
CA HIS A 32 -7.34 -7.27 7.46
C HIS A 32 -6.32 -8.39 7.73
N ASP A 33 -5.34 -8.57 6.83
CA ASP A 33 -4.21 -9.48 7.01
C ASP A 33 -2.87 -8.81 6.62
N ALA A 34 -1.74 -9.42 6.98
CA ALA A 34 -0.43 -9.03 6.45
C ALA A 34 -0.28 -9.40 4.96
N SER A 35 -0.89 -10.48 4.48
CA SER A 35 -0.79 -10.91 3.07
C SER A 35 -1.52 -9.99 2.11
N ASP A 36 -2.37 -9.08 2.59
CA ASP A 36 -3.14 -8.16 1.75
C ASP A 36 -2.23 -7.24 0.90
N PHE A 37 -1.01 -6.93 1.37
CA PHE A 37 -0.04 -6.16 0.58
C PHE A 37 0.42 -6.93 -0.68
N ASP A 38 0.43 -8.26 -0.62
CA ASP A 38 0.93 -9.09 -1.71
C ASP A 38 -0.14 -9.36 -2.77
N THR A 39 -1.43 -9.37 -2.39
CA THR A 39 -2.50 -9.82 -3.29
C THR A 39 -3.63 -8.83 -3.51
N LYS A 40 -3.77 -7.79 -2.67
CA LYS A 40 -4.96 -6.92 -2.67
C LYS A 40 -4.67 -5.43 -2.87
N THR A 41 -3.46 -5.07 -3.30
CA THR A 41 -3.24 -3.71 -3.81
C THR A 41 -4.05 -3.48 -5.08
N GLN A 42 -4.48 -2.25 -5.32
CA GLN A 42 -5.49 -1.98 -6.34
C GLN A 42 -5.02 -2.32 -7.76
N ASP A 43 -3.72 -2.22 -8.05
CA ASP A 43 -3.12 -2.72 -9.30
C ASP A 43 -3.32 -4.22 -9.52
N LYS A 44 -3.35 -5.03 -8.46
CA LYS A 44 -3.54 -6.49 -8.54
C LYS A 44 -5.00 -6.86 -8.70
N VAL A 45 -5.90 -6.12 -8.06
CA VAL A 45 -7.35 -6.38 -8.10
C VAL A 45 -7.98 -5.85 -9.39
N LEU A 46 -7.49 -4.73 -9.95
CA LEU A 46 -7.98 -4.19 -11.23
C LEU A 46 -7.57 -5.03 -12.45
N ASN A 47 -6.53 -5.85 -12.32
CA ASN A 47 -6.00 -6.69 -13.40
C ASN A 47 -6.45 -8.16 -13.29
N GLN A 48 -7.43 -8.47 -12.43
CA GLN A 48 -8.16 -9.74 -12.39
C GLN A 48 -9.41 -9.66 -13.27
#